data_AF-A0A536PMK3-F1
#
_entry.id   AF-A0A536PMK3-F1
#
_cell.length_a   1.000
_cell.length_b   1.000
_cell.length_c   1.000
_cell.angle_alpha   90.00
_cell.angle_beta   90.00
_cell.angle_gamma   90.00
#
_symmetry.space_group_name_H-M   'P 1'
#
loop_
_entity.id
_entity.type
_entity.pdbx_description
1 polymer ?
#
loop_
_entity_poly.entity_id
_entity_poly.type
_entity_poly.pdbx_seq_one_letter_code
_entity_poly.pdbx_strand_id
1 'polypeptide(L)'
;MSTELQLLLVLAVVDALAYGPGLWRYPIVDTPIGPPAFYVASGLGYGGGAGLVGWRLVRRFGPRAFGWFVAFFMGYGPLRDYVGAASSGLIVFGPGPVPAIADSLAWGAGTALGLGIVLGIGGPAGADRLARGAAA
;
A
#
# COMPACT_ATOMS: atom_id res chain seq x y z
N MET A 1 -12.15 16.70 4.03
CA MET A 1 -10.76 16.23 3.83
C MET A 1 -10.81 15.14 2.77
N SER A 2 -10.14 15.30 1.63
CA SER A 2 -10.20 14.31 0.55
C SER A 2 -9.47 13.02 0.96
N THR A 3 -9.94 11.88 0.49
CA THR A 3 -9.41 10.54 0.79
C THR A 3 -7.96 10.34 0.37
N GLU A 4 -7.50 11.08 -0.64
CA GLU A 4 -6.09 11.12 -1.03
C GLU A 4 -5.19 11.70 0.05
N LEU A 5 -5.65 12.74 0.76
CA LEU A 5 -4.88 13.35 1.85
C LEU A 5 -4.69 12.38 3.03
N GLN A 6 -5.65 11.48 3.26
CA GLN A 6 -5.57 10.46 4.32
C GLN A 6 -4.49 9.42 4.02
N LEU A 7 -4.38 8.95 2.77
CA LEU A 7 -3.31 8.04 2.34
C LEU A 7 -1.94 8.69 2.46
N LEU A 8 -1.80 9.94 2.00
CA LEU A 8 -0.54 10.69 2.10
C LEU A 8 -0.08 10.85 3.56
N LEU A 9 -1.01 11.22 4.45
CA LEU A 9 -0.74 11.37 5.88
C LEU A 9 -0.33 10.06 6.53
N VAL A 10 -1.03 8.96 6.23
CA VAL A 10 -0.70 7.65 6.79
C VAL A 10 0.70 7.20 6.38
N LEU A 11 1.06 7.37 5.11
CA LEU A 11 2.39 6.99 4.63
C LEU A 11 3.50 7.82 5.27
N ALA A 12 3.30 9.14 5.41
CA ALA A 12 4.26 10.01 6.08
C ALA A 12 4.41 9.67 7.58
N VAL A 13 3.32 9.33 8.25
CA VAL A 13 3.36 8.87 9.66
C VAL A 13 4.11 7.56 9.78
N VAL A 14 3.90 6.61 8.86
CA VAL A 14 4.60 5.32 8.88
C VAL A 14 6.11 5.53 8.73
N ASP A 15 6.56 6.38 7.80
CA ASP A 15 7.97 6.72 7.66
C ASP A 15 8.53 7.36 8.94
N ALA A 16 7.81 8.33 9.52
CA ALA A 16 8.24 8.98 10.76
C ALA A 16 8.39 8.01 11.94
N LEU A 17 7.46 7.04 12.06
CA LEU A 17 7.51 5.99 13.07
C LEU A 17 8.65 5.00 12.82
N ALA A 18 9.02 4.77 11.57
CA ALA A 18 10.10 3.87 11.18
C ALA A 18 11.50 4.48 11.37
N TYR A 19 11.60 5.81 11.29
CA TYR A 19 12.86 6.54 11.38
C TYR A 19 13.54 6.39 12.75
N GLY A 20 12.80 6.63 13.84
CA GLY A 20 13.35 6.61 15.21
C GLY A 20 14.00 5.27 15.60
N PRO A 21 13.34 4.13 15.36
CA PRO A 21 13.93 2.80 15.60
C PRO A 21 14.96 2.36 14.56
N GLY A 22 15.23 3.18 13.54
CA GLY A 22 16.19 2.86 12.47
C GLY A 22 15.73 1.76 11.52
N LEU A 23 14.42 1.62 11.29
CA LEU A 23 13.89 0.58 10.40
C LEU A 23 14.22 0.87 8.94
N TRP A 24 14.00 2.11 8.49
CA TRP A 24 14.49 2.60 7.21
C TRP A 24 14.65 4.11 7.22
N ARG A 25 15.40 4.62 6.26
CA ARG A 25 15.57 6.05 5.99
C ARG A 25 15.82 6.32 4.52
N TYR A 26 15.54 7.55 4.10
CA TYR A 26 15.78 8.04 2.75
C TYR A 26 17.00 8.97 2.75
N PRO A 27 18.18 8.55 2.26
CA PRO A 27 19.41 9.33 2.39
C PRO A 27 19.43 10.64 1.58
N ILE A 28 18.45 10.86 0.70
CA ILE A 28 18.28 12.10 -0.06
C ILE A 28 17.70 13.26 0.77
N VAL A 29 17.17 12.97 1.97
CA VAL A 29 16.59 13.97 2.87
C VAL A 29 17.02 13.72 4.32
N ASP A 30 17.21 14.80 5.08
CA ASP A 30 17.57 14.73 6.51
C ASP A 30 16.32 14.74 7.43
N THR A 31 15.17 14.37 6.89
CA THR A 31 13.89 14.37 7.61
C THR A 31 13.44 12.96 7.96
N PRO A 32 12.62 12.78 9.02
CA PRO A 32 12.01 11.49 9.36
C PRO A 32 11.01 10.96 8.31
N ILE A 33 10.68 11.77 7.30
CA ILE A 33 9.77 11.43 6.22
C ILE A 33 10.52 11.45 4.89
N GLY A 34 10.09 10.64 3.93
CA GLY A 34 10.62 10.61 2.58
C GLY A 34 10.23 11.84 1.74
N PRO A 35 10.82 12.00 0.55
CA PRO A 35 10.46 13.05 -0.38
C PRO A 35 8.96 13.06 -0.71
N PRO A 36 8.29 14.23 -0.77
CA PRO A 36 6.86 14.32 -1.06
C PRO A 36 6.41 13.58 -2.33
N ALA A 37 7.28 13.50 -3.34
CA ALA A 37 7.03 12.77 -4.58
C ALA A 37 6.75 11.27 -4.36
N PHE A 38 7.33 10.65 -3.34
CA PHE A 38 7.10 9.24 -3.03
C PHE A 38 5.66 8.99 -2.56
N TYR A 39 5.07 9.93 -1.83
CA TYR A 39 3.69 9.82 -1.38
C TYR A 39 2.70 10.01 -2.52
N VAL A 40 2.98 10.92 -3.47
CA VAL A 40 2.17 11.07 -4.69
C VAL A 40 2.23 9.79 -5.53
N ALA A 41 3.44 9.26 -5.77
CA ALA A 41 3.62 8.00 -6.49
C ALA A 41 2.91 6.83 -5.80
N SER A 42 2.98 6.78 -4.48
CA SER A 42 2.28 5.78 -3.66
C SER A 42 0.76 5.94 -3.76
N GLY A 43 0.22 7.16 -3.74
CA GLY A 43 -1.21 7.41 -3.95
C GLY A 43 -1.71 6.88 -5.30
N LEU A 44 -0.95 7.12 -6.38
CA LEU A 44 -1.24 6.59 -7.71
C LEU A 44 -1.12 5.06 -7.76
N GLY A 45 -0.11 4.50 -7.10
CA GLY A 45 0.12 3.05 -7.02
C GLY A 45 -0.95 2.32 -6.22
N TYR A 46 -1.14 2.69 -4.95
CA TYR A 46 -2.09 2.07 -4.03
C TYR A 46 -3.55 2.36 -4.38
N GLY A 47 -3.90 3.63 -4.61
CA GLY A 47 -5.29 4.05 -4.84
C GLY A 47 -5.72 3.85 -6.29
N GLY A 48 -4.90 4.32 -7.23
CA GLY A 48 -5.19 4.25 -8.66
C GLY A 48 -5.02 2.84 -9.22
N GLY A 49 -3.79 2.34 -9.29
CA GLY A 49 -3.49 1.04 -9.91
C GLY A 49 -4.03 -0.14 -9.10
N ALA A 50 -3.44 -0.38 -7.94
CA ALA A 50 -3.77 -1.52 -7.09
C ALA A 50 -5.21 -1.46 -6.57
N GLY A 51 -5.68 -0.29 -6.13
CA GLY A 51 -7.03 -0.10 -5.59
C GLY A 51 -8.12 -0.45 -6.59
N LEU A 52 -7.99 -0.03 -7.86
CA LEU A 52 -8.97 -0.38 -8.91
C LEU A 52 -8.92 -1.87 -9.28
N VAL A 53 -7.74 -2.47 -9.34
CA VAL A 53 -7.59 -3.92 -9.59
C VAL A 53 -8.20 -4.72 -8.45
N GLY A 54 -7.84 -4.39 -7.20
CA GLY A 54 -8.40 -5.00 -6.00
C GLY A 54 -9.91 -4.84 -5.92
N TRP A 55 -10.45 -3.68 -6.31
CA TRP A 55 -11.89 -3.44 -6.35
C TRP A 55 -12.60 -4.42 -7.29
N ARG A 56 -12.07 -4.63 -8.51
CA ARG A 56 -12.62 -5.62 -9.45
C ARG A 56 -12.53 -7.04 -8.90
N LEU A 57 -11.41 -7.41 -8.27
CA LEU A 57 -11.21 -8.73 -7.68
C LEU A 57 -12.20 -8.98 -6.54
N VAL A 58 -12.37 -8.03 -5.63
CA VAL A 58 -13.30 -8.13 -4.50
C VAL A 58 -14.74 -8.23 -4.98
N ARG A 59 -15.13 -7.48 -6.03
CA ARG A 59 -16.48 -7.59 -6.58
C ARG A 59 -16.76 -8.91 -7.29
N ARG A 60 -15.74 -9.51 -7.92
CA ARG A 60 -15.87 -10.78 -8.63
C ARG A 60 -15.80 -12.00 -7.70
N PHE A 61 -14.89 -11.99 -6.74
CA PHE A 61 -14.55 -13.15 -5.90
C PHE A 61 -14.95 -12.96 -4.43
N GLY A 62 -15.62 -11.85 -4.12
CA GLY A 62 -16.10 -11.54 -2.79
C GLY A 62 -15.00 -11.10 -1.81
N PRO A 63 -15.32 -11.02 -0.50
CA PRO A 63 -14.43 -10.48 0.52
C PRO A 63 -13.16 -11.30 0.72
N ARG A 64 -13.13 -12.59 0.35
CA ARG A 64 -11.90 -13.40 0.42
C ARG A 64 -10.79 -12.85 -0.48
N ALA A 65 -11.16 -12.28 -1.64
CA ALA A 65 -10.17 -11.65 -2.52
C ALA A 65 -9.54 -10.40 -1.90
N PHE A 66 -10.21 -9.72 -0.97
CA PHE A 66 -9.61 -8.62 -0.22
C PHE A 66 -8.40 -9.12 0.58
N GLY A 67 -8.60 -10.20 1.35
CA GLY A 67 -7.55 -10.81 2.17
C GLY A 67 -6.37 -11.28 1.31
N TRP A 68 -6.64 -11.99 0.21
CA TRP A 68 -5.57 -12.44 -0.70
C TRP A 68 -4.83 -11.30 -1.39
N PHE A 69 -5.54 -10.24 -1.75
CA PHE A 69 -4.93 -9.06 -2.37
C PHE A 69 -4.00 -8.33 -1.40
N VAL A 70 -4.44 -8.13 -0.16
CA VAL A 70 -3.59 -7.57 0.90
C VAL A 70 -2.38 -8.46 1.17
N ALA A 71 -2.58 -9.78 1.31
CA ALA A 71 -1.50 -10.73 1.55
C ALA A 71 -0.46 -10.75 0.41
N PHE A 72 -0.91 -10.61 -0.84
CA PHE A 72 0.00 -10.46 -1.98
C PHE A 72 0.90 -9.22 -1.83
N PHE A 73 0.32 -8.07 -1.51
CA PHE A 73 1.10 -6.83 -1.34
C PHE A 73 2.02 -6.86 -0.12
N MET A 74 1.66 -7.57 0.95
CA MET A 74 2.56 -7.82 2.08
C MET A 74 3.84 -8.57 1.67
N GLY A 75 3.80 -9.39 0.61
CA GLY A 75 4.99 -10.06 0.07
C GLY A 75 5.67 -9.27 -1.06
N TYR A 76 4.88 -8.77 -2.00
CA TYR A 76 5.38 -7.99 -3.15
C TYR A 76 6.08 -6.70 -2.73
N GLY A 77 5.52 -5.98 -1.76
CA GLY A 77 6.02 -4.69 -1.29
C GLY A 77 7.47 -4.75 -0.82
N PRO A 78 7.79 -5.57 0.20
CA PRO A 78 9.16 -5.75 0.64
C PRO A 78 10.11 -6.24 -0.45
N LEU A 79 9.66 -7.16 -1.31
CA LEU A 79 10.48 -7.58 -2.44
C LEU A 79 10.84 -6.39 -3.34
N ARG A 80 9.85 -5.58 -3.72
CA ARG A 80 10.04 -4.38 -4.54
C ARG A 80 10.98 -3.38 -3.85
N ASP A 81 10.79 -3.14 -2.56
CA ASP A 81 11.54 -2.12 -1.84
C ASP A 81 12.99 -2.54 -1.58
N TYR A 82 13.25 -3.81 -1.27
CA TYR A 82 14.62 -4.32 -1.14
C TYR A 82 15.36 -4.37 -2.48
N VAL A 83 14.68 -4.74 -3.57
CA VAL A 83 15.26 -4.66 -4.92
C VAL A 83 15.55 -3.21 -5.30
N GLY A 84 14.63 -2.29 -4.98
CA GLY A 84 14.81 -0.85 -5.18
C GLY A 84 15.98 -0.30 -4.35
N ALA A 85 16.09 -0.70 -3.08
CA ALA A 85 17.18 -0.33 -2.19
C ALA A 85 18.53 -0.77 -2.76
N ALA A 86 18.64 -2.04 -3.18
CA ALA A 86 19.86 -2.61 -3.72
C ALA A 86 20.30 -1.98 -5.05
N SER A 87 19.35 -1.52 -5.87
CA SER A 87 19.63 -0.98 -7.21
C SER A 87 19.84 0.54 -7.24
N SER A 88 19.27 1.29 -6.29
CA SER A 88 19.25 2.76 -6.34
C SER A 88 19.81 3.45 -5.11
N GLY A 89 19.86 2.78 -3.96
CA GLY A 89 20.20 3.41 -2.68
C GLY A 89 19.20 4.47 -2.19
N LEU A 90 18.03 4.60 -2.84
CA LEU A 90 17.02 5.61 -2.48
C LEU A 90 16.37 5.37 -1.12
N ILE A 91 16.35 4.12 -0.67
CA ILE A 91 15.92 3.71 0.66
C ILE A 91 17.00 2.81 1.26
N VAL A 92 17.29 3.02 2.54
CA VAL A 92 18.25 2.22 3.29
C VAL A 92 17.52 1.59 4.46
N PHE A 93 17.48 0.26 4.50
CA PHE A 93 16.92 -0.49 5.60
C PHE A 93 17.94 -0.67 6.73
N GLY A 94 17.42 -0.70 7.96
CA GLY A 94 18.19 -1.09 9.14
C GLY A 94 18.63 -2.56 9.09
N PRO A 95 19.49 -2.98 10.03
CA PRO A 95 19.95 -4.35 10.10
C PRO A 95 18.87 -5.31 10.62
N GLY A 96 18.99 -6.58 10.23
CA GLY A 96 18.15 -7.67 10.74
C GLY A 96 16.80 -7.82 10.02
N PRO A 97 15.93 -8.73 10.50
CA PRO A 97 14.67 -9.04 9.83
C PRO A 97 13.52 -8.07 10.17
N VAL A 98 13.66 -7.28 11.24
CA VAL A 98 12.59 -6.39 11.74
C VAL A 98 12.14 -5.36 10.68
N PRO A 99 13.06 -4.69 9.96
CA PRO A 99 12.67 -3.78 8.88
C PRO A 99 11.83 -4.44 7.79
N ALA A 100 12.16 -5.66 7.37
CA ALA A 100 11.38 -6.39 6.36
C ALA A 100 9.95 -6.72 6.85
N ILE A 101 9.81 -7.11 8.13
CA ILE A 101 8.49 -7.38 8.73
C ILE A 101 7.68 -6.08 8.82
N ALA A 102 8.29 -5.00 9.30
CA ALA A 102 7.63 -3.70 9.42
C ALA A 102 7.20 -3.16 8.05
N ASP A 103 8.05 -3.31 7.03
CA ASP A 103 7.77 -2.94 5.65
C ASP A 103 6.61 -3.78 5.06
N SER A 104 6.60 -5.09 5.32
CA SER A 104 5.50 -5.99 4.93
C SER A 104 4.17 -5.52 5.52
N LEU A 105 4.17 -5.17 6.81
CA LEU A 105 2.98 -4.67 7.51
C LEU A 105 2.55 -3.29 6.97
N ALA A 106 3.50 -2.40 6.67
CA ALA A 106 3.23 -1.09 6.09
C ALA A 106 2.54 -1.21 4.72
N TRP A 107 3.05 -2.08 3.85
CA TRP A 107 2.44 -2.39 2.55
C TRP A 107 1.04 -2.98 2.68
N GLY A 108 0.86 -3.92 3.62
CA GLY A 108 -0.45 -4.52 3.90
C GLY A 108 -1.46 -3.47 4.37
N ALA A 109 -1.09 -2.63 5.33
CA ALA A 109 -1.94 -1.57 5.85
C ALA A 109 -2.29 -0.52 4.79
N GLY A 110 -1.29 -0.05 4.02
CA GLY A 110 -1.51 0.91 2.93
C GLY A 110 -2.43 0.36 1.84
N THR A 111 -2.25 -0.92 1.46
CA THR A 111 -3.11 -1.61 0.49
C THR A 111 -4.53 -1.77 1.00
N ALA A 112 -4.70 -2.20 2.24
CA ALA A 112 -6.01 -2.37 2.87
C ALA A 112 -6.76 -1.04 2.95
N LEU A 113 -6.08 0.04 3.33
CA LEU A 113 -6.64 1.38 3.38
C LEU A 113 -7.04 1.87 1.99
N GLY A 114 -6.14 1.79 1.00
CA GLY A 114 -6.42 2.23 -0.37
C GLY A 114 -7.58 1.47 -1.00
N LEU A 115 -7.60 0.14 -0.88
CA LEU A 115 -8.71 -0.68 -1.37
C LEU A 115 -10.01 -0.41 -0.61
N GLY A 116 -9.95 -0.21 0.71
CA GLY A 116 -11.09 0.15 1.54
C GLY A 116 -11.72 1.48 1.11
N ILE A 117 -10.89 2.48 0.80
CA ILE A 117 -11.33 3.78 0.25
C ILE A 117 -12.05 3.58 -1.09
N VAL A 118 -11.47 2.84 -2.03
CA VAL A 118 -12.06 2.60 -3.35
C VAL A 118 -13.38 1.84 -3.24
N LEU A 119 -13.46 0.84 -2.35
CA LEU A 119 -14.71 0.11 -2.08
C LEU A 119 -15.78 1.03 -1.47
N GLY A 120 -15.40 1.93 -0.56
CA GLY A 120 -16.30 2.91 0.05
C GLY A 120 -16.88 3.89 -0.96
N ILE A 121 -16.07 4.37 -1.91
CA ILE A 121 -16.52 5.26 -3.00
C ILE A 121 -17.41 4.52 -4.01
N GLY A 122 -17.06 3.26 -4.33
CA GLY A 122 -17.74 2.48 -5.37
C GLY A 122 -19.17 2.04 -5.05
N GLY A 123 -19.64 2.16 -3.81
CA GLY A 123 -20.99 1.78 -3.39
C GLY A 123 -21.24 0.26 -3.29
N PRO A 124 -22.47 -0.17 -2.92
CA PRO A 124 -22.79 -1.56 -2.60
C PRO A 124 -22.57 -2.54 -3.76
N ALA A 125 -21.90 -3.66 -3.49
CA ALA A 125 -21.54 -4.67 -4.49
C ALA A 125 -22.75 -5.35 -5.16
N GLY A 126 -23.92 -5.39 -4.50
CA GLY A 126 -25.13 -6.04 -5.01
C GLY A 126 -25.76 -5.37 -6.24
N ALA A 127 -25.39 -4.12 -6.55
CA ALA A 127 -25.82 -3.43 -7.76
C ALA A 127 -25.00 -3.82 -9.01
N ASP A 128 -23.88 -4.52 -8.83
CA ASP A 128 -22.92 -4.76 -9.90
C ASP A 128 -23.35 -5.90 -10.84
N ARG A 129 -23.33 -5.65 -12.16
CA ARG A 129 -23.67 -6.65 -13.18
C ARG A 129 -22.65 -7.80 -13.21
N LEU A 130 -21.42 -7.58 -12.78
CA LEU A 130 -20.35 -8.58 -12.81
C LEU A 130 -20.53 -9.71 -11.80
N ALA A 131 -21.22 -9.48 -10.68
CA ALA A 131 -21.55 -10.52 -9.71
C ALA A 131 -22.57 -11.55 -10.26
N ARG A 132 -23.40 -11.13 -11.24
CA ARG A 132 -24.43 -11.98 -11.87
C ARG A 132 -23.90 -12.90 -12.96
N GLY A 133 -22.73 -12.62 -13.53
CA GLY A 133 -22.15 -13.41 -14.63
C GLY A 133 -21.36 -14.65 -14.19
N ALA A 134 -21.00 -14.76 -12.91
CA ALA A 134 -20.25 -15.91 -12.39
C ALA A 134 -21.14 -17.08 -11.90
N ALA A 135 -22.46 -16.89 -11.95
CA ALA A 135 -23.47 -17.87 -11.52
C ALA A 135 -24.29 -18.46 -12.67
N ALA A 136 -23.84 -18.30 -13.92
CA ALA A 136 -24.46 -18.84 -15.12
C ALA A 136 -23.58 -19.92 -15.74
#